data_AF-A0A0Q6X5D3-F1
#
_entry.id   AF-A0A0Q6X5D3-F1
#
_cell.length_a   1.000
_cell.length_b   1.000
_cell.length_c   1.000
_cell.angle_alpha   90.00
_cell.angle_beta   90.00
_cell.angle_gamma   90.00
#
_symmetry.space_group_name_H-M   'P 1'
#
loop_
_entity.id
_entity.type
_entity.pdbx_description
1 polymer ?
#
loop_
_entity_poly.entity_id
_entity_poly.type
_entity_poly.pdbx_seq_one_letter_code
_entity_poly.pdbx_strand_id
1 'polypeptide(L)'
;MTDGLRWVAEAYPFGYSLIFCEGLTPEEVLRRLGARRESVFPLTRHEAQEIEVRNSMDEPFGLDHLEDLDVEAVEELGFLRRSVDGVVRAGSIEGWTFAVQASTSYVSAVNYLPALSSGSRVLAASCDVNATQRVEYAVDGQVLSSFDPGIPTYDDGADPSVLAWPTGGGSMTPPQVLEHLEGRFGVWVPKDSEERRLPAAGLSTHR
;
A
#
# COMPACT_ATOMS: atom_id res chain seq x y z
N MET A 1 8.84 -16.23 -14.89
CA MET A 1 9.61 -15.21 -14.13
C MET A 1 8.59 -14.20 -13.68
N THR A 2 8.53 -13.93 -12.38
CA THR A 2 7.68 -12.87 -11.81
C THR A 2 8.32 -11.51 -12.11
N ASP A 3 7.52 -10.44 -12.14
CA ASP A 3 8.04 -9.08 -12.36
C ASP A 3 8.83 -8.54 -11.14
N GLY A 4 8.70 -9.19 -9.99
CA GLY A 4 9.34 -8.80 -8.73
C GLY A 4 8.73 -7.53 -8.13
N LEU A 5 9.50 -6.85 -7.27
CA LEU A 5 9.09 -5.60 -6.62
C LEU A 5 9.85 -4.36 -7.09
N ARG A 6 11.05 -4.53 -7.65
CA ARG A 6 11.94 -3.42 -8.01
C ARG A 6 11.26 -2.33 -8.85
N TRP A 7 10.43 -2.74 -9.81
CA TRP A 7 9.76 -1.82 -10.74
C TRP A 7 8.77 -0.87 -10.05
N VAL A 8 8.25 -1.22 -8.86
CA VAL A 8 7.31 -0.38 -8.10
C VAL A 8 7.98 0.95 -7.73
N ALA A 9 9.23 0.93 -7.28
CA ALA A 9 9.95 2.16 -6.96
C ALA A 9 10.18 3.06 -8.19
N GLU A 10 10.23 2.48 -9.40
CA GLU A 10 10.37 3.23 -10.65
C GLU A 10 9.01 3.77 -11.13
N ALA A 11 7.94 3.01 -10.95
CA ALA A 11 6.58 3.40 -11.35
C ALA A 11 6.00 4.50 -10.45
N TYR A 12 6.39 4.55 -9.17
CA TYR A 12 5.86 5.47 -8.16
C TYR A 12 6.94 6.45 -7.64
N PRO A 13 7.42 7.40 -8.47
CA PRO A 13 8.52 8.29 -8.11
C PRO A 13 8.17 9.31 -7.02
N PHE A 14 6.88 9.54 -6.77
CA PHE A 14 6.38 10.43 -5.71
C PHE A 14 6.01 9.67 -4.43
N GLY A 15 6.41 8.40 -4.34
CA GLY A 15 6.18 7.57 -3.18
C GLY A 15 5.08 6.54 -3.39
N TYR A 16 5.11 5.54 -2.51
CA TYR A 16 4.19 4.41 -2.52
C TYR A 16 4.02 3.88 -1.11
N SER A 17 2.88 3.21 -0.90
CA SER A 17 2.75 2.21 0.16
C SER A 17 2.40 0.87 -0.48
N LEU A 18 3.14 -0.15 -0.09
CA LEU A 18 2.97 -1.52 -0.54
C LEU A 18 2.79 -2.43 0.67
N ILE A 19 1.67 -3.14 0.73
CA ILE A 19 1.31 -4.01 1.84
C ILE A 19 1.03 -5.41 1.30
N PHE A 20 1.60 -6.44 1.92
CA PHE A 20 1.31 -7.84 1.64
C PHE A 20 0.65 -8.49 2.85
N CYS A 21 -0.43 -9.23 2.63
CA CYS A 21 -1.13 -9.99 3.67
C CYS A 21 -1.25 -11.45 3.25
N GLU A 22 -0.81 -12.37 4.09
CA GLU A 22 -0.89 -13.80 3.80
C GLU A 22 -2.31 -14.33 4.02
N GLY A 23 -2.84 -15.09 3.07
CA GLY A 23 -4.10 -15.82 3.22
C GLY A 23 -5.37 -14.95 3.28
N LEU A 24 -5.28 -13.64 3.08
CA LEU A 24 -6.44 -12.75 2.98
C LEU A 24 -6.84 -12.52 1.52
N THR A 25 -8.12 -12.23 1.27
CA THR A 25 -8.59 -11.77 -0.06
C THR A 25 -8.38 -10.26 -0.21
N PRO A 26 -8.36 -9.71 -1.45
CA PRO A 26 -8.28 -8.28 -1.69
C PRO A 26 -9.32 -7.46 -0.93
N GLU A 27 -10.58 -7.91 -0.92
CA GLU A 27 -11.69 -7.21 -0.24
C GLU A 27 -11.53 -7.25 1.28
N GLU A 28 -11.03 -8.36 1.83
CA GLU A 28 -10.77 -8.47 3.25
C GLU A 28 -9.60 -7.56 3.69
N VAL A 29 -8.55 -7.44 2.87
CA VAL A 29 -7.47 -6.47 3.08
C VAL A 29 -8.02 -5.05 3.08
N LEU A 30 -8.78 -4.66 2.05
CA LEU A 30 -9.39 -3.33 1.98
C LEU A 30 -10.31 -3.05 3.18
N ARG A 31 -11.12 -4.03 3.60
CA ARG A 31 -12.02 -3.91 4.76
C ARG A 31 -11.24 -3.71 6.06
N ARG A 32 -10.17 -4.47 6.28
CA ARG A 32 -9.30 -4.34 7.47
C ARG A 32 -8.52 -3.03 7.46
N LEU A 33 -8.17 -2.54 6.27
CA LEU A 33 -7.65 -1.19 6.07
C LEU A 33 -8.70 -0.10 6.31
N GLY A 34 -9.99 -0.42 6.47
CA GLY A 34 -11.02 0.55 6.85
C GLY A 34 -12.08 0.83 5.77
N ALA A 35 -12.01 0.17 4.62
CA ALA A 35 -13.04 0.27 3.60
C ALA A 35 -14.40 -0.25 4.11
N ARG A 36 -15.48 0.36 3.62
CA ARG A 36 -16.83 -0.21 3.77
C ARG A 36 -17.01 -1.27 2.70
N ARG A 37 -17.79 -2.32 2.99
CA ARG A 37 -17.94 -3.46 2.06
C ARG A 37 -18.56 -3.02 0.74
N GLU A 38 -19.49 -2.09 0.83
CA GLU A 38 -20.23 -1.50 -0.27
C GLU A 38 -19.46 -0.40 -1.02
N SER A 39 -18.28 0.04 -0.53
CA SER A 39 -17.50 1.14 -1.12
C SER A 39 -16.28 0.65 -1.92
N VAL A 40 -16.33 -0.58 -2.43
CA VAL A 40 -15.25 -1.16 -3.25
C VAL A 40 -15.61 -0.98 -4.73
N PHE A 41 -14.70 -0.37 -5.49
CA PHE A 41 -14.86 -0.14 -6.92
C PHE A 41 -13.58 -0.53 -7.67
N PRO A 42 -13.68 -1.19 -8.85
CA PRO A 42 -12.50 -1.64 -9.57
C PRO A 42 -11.81 -0.48 -10.34
N LEU A 43 -10.58 -0.15 -9.95
CA LEU A 43 -9.79 0.95 -10.52
C LEU A 43 -8.44 0.48 -11.08
N THR A 44 -8.04 1.08 -12.20
CA THR A 44 -6.65 1.05 -12.66
C THR A 44 -5.77 1.91 -11.74
N ARG A 45 -4.45 1.80 -11.91
CA ARG A 45 -3.51 2.60 -11.14
C ARG A 45 -3.64 4.09 -11.46
N HIS A 46 -3.81 4.43 -12.74
CA HIS A 46 -3.94 5.81 -13.18
C HIS A 46 -5.19 6.46 -12.60
N GLU A 47 -6.35 5.80 -12.66
CA GLU A 47 -7.60 6.35 -12.11
C GLU A 47 -7.52 6.56 -10.59
N ALA A 48 -6.97 5.59 -9.85
CA ALA A 48 -6.80 5.72 -8.41
C ALA A 48 -5.90 6.91 -8.05
N GLN A 49 -4.80 7.10 -8.79
CA GLN A 49 -3.89 8.22 -8.60
C GLN A 49 -4.55 9.57 -8.93
N GLU A 50 -5.30 9.68 -10.02
CA GLU A 50 -6.01 10.91 -10.38
C GLU A 50 -7.06 11.29 -9.33
N ILE A 51 -7.77 10.31 -8.76
CA ILE A 51 -8.71 10.54 -7.65
C ILE A 51 -7.96 11.07 -6.41
N GLU A 52 -6.82 10.47 -6.03
CA GLU A 52 -6.01 10.97 -4.91
C GLU A 52 -5.53 12.39 -5.15
N VAL A 53 -4.97 12.66 -6.33
CA VAL A 53 -4.48 14.00 -6.70
C VAL A 53 -5.62 15.00 -6.65
N ARG A 54 -6.76 14.70 -7.27
CA ARG A 54 -7.96 15.54 -7.20
C ARG A 54 -8.38 15.86 -5.78
N ASN A 55 -8.41 14.87 -4.88
CA ASN A 55 -8.85 15.06 -3.50
C ASN A 55 -7.87 15.90 -2.67
N SER A 56 -6.58 15.86 -3.00
CA SER A 56 -5.53 16.66 -2.35
C SER A 56 -5.54 18.15 -2.75
N MET A 57 -6.22 18.52 -3.84
CA MET A 57 -6.24 19.89 -4.34
C MET A 57 -7.26 20.76 -3.61
N ASP A 58 -6.90 22.03 -3.39
CA ASP A 58 -7.81 23.04 -2.85
C ASP A 58 -8.99 23.35 -3.77
N GLU A 59 -8.83 23.16 -5.08
CA GLU A 59 -9.89 23.29 -6.08
C GLU A 59 -9.95 21.98 -6.90
N PRO A 60 -10.90 21.07 -6.58
CA PRO A 60 -11.01 19.80 -7.29
C PRO A 60 -11.36 20.01 -8.77
N PHE A 61 -10.66 19.29 -9.65
CA PHE A 61 -10.94 19.26 -11.09
C PHE A 61 -11.88 18.10 -11.44
N GLY A 62 -12.48 18.15 -12.63
CA GLY A 62 -13.29 17.06 -13.18
C GLY A 62 -12.43 15.89 -13.64
N LEU A 63 -13.00 14.68 -13.67
CA LEU A 63 -12.31 13.46 -14.12
C LEU A 63 -12.70 13.06 -15.56
N ASP A 64 -13.24 14.00 -16.34
CA ASP A 64 -13.79 13.75 -17.68
C ASP A 64 -12.72 13.27 -18.69
N HIS A 65 -11.43 13.46 -18.39
CA HIS A 65 -10.31 12.92 -19.19
C HIS A 65 -10.10 11.41 -19.02
N LEU A 66 -10.73 10.79 -18.02
CA LEU A 66 -10.68 9.35 -17.79
C LEU A 66 -11.87 8.68 -18.49
N GLU A 67 -11.74 8.46 -19.80
CA GLU A 67 -12.84 8.00 -20.68
C GLU A 67 -13.53 6.70 -20.21
N ASP A 68 -12.78 5.80 -19.58
CA ASP A 68 -13.30 4.51 -19.11
C ASP A 68 -13.80 4.54 -17.65
N LEU A 69 -13.67 5.67 -16.95
CA LEU A 69 -14.06 5.80 -15.54
C LEU A 69 -15.54 6.17 -15.43
N ASP A 70 -16.29 5.36 -14.69
CA ASP A 70 -17.64 5.74 -14.23
C ASP A 70 -17.52 6.71 -13.04
N VAL A 71 -17.44 8.00 -13.36
CA VAL A 71 -17.27 9.08 -12.37
C VAL A 71 -18.45 9.14 -11.40
N GLU A 72 -19.68 8.92 -11.87
CA GLU A 72 -20.89 8.93 -11.05
C GLU A 72 -20.84 7.82 -10.01
N ALA A 73 -20.51 6.57 -10.42
CA ALA A 73 -20.36 5.46 -9.48
C ALA A 73 -19.27 5.72 -8.44
N VAL A 74 -18.13 6.28 -8.84
CA VAL A 74 -17.02 6.60 -7.93
C VAL A 74 -17.40 7.70 -6.93
N GLU A 75 -18.20 8.69 -7.36
CA GLU A 75 -18.75 9.72 -6.48
C GLU A 75 -19.77 9.13 -5.47
N GLU A 76 -20.71 8.31 -5.94
CA GLU A 76 -21.72 7.65 -5.12
C GLU A 76 -21.09 6.75 -4.05
N LEU A 77 -20.03 6.02 -4.43
CA LEU A 77 -19.27 5.16 -3.54
C LEU A 77 -18.33 5.94 -2.60
N GLY A 78 -18.26 7.27 -2.76
CA GLY A 78 -17.65 8.19 -1.80
C GLY A 78 -16.15 8.42 -1.99
N PHE A 79 -15.58 8.03 -3.13
CA PHE A 79 -14.17 8.27 -3.43
C PHE A 79 -13.85 9.75 -3.65
N LEU A 80 -14.81 10.52 -4.20
CA LEU A 80 -14.59 11.93 -4.60
C LEU A 80 -14.82 12.93 -3.45
N ARG A 81 -14.22 12.68 -2.28
CA ARG A 81 -14.38 13.52 -1.08
C ARG A 81 -13.04 14.00 -0.57
N ARG A 82 -12.97 15.24 -0.07
CA ARG A 82 -11.76 15.78 0.57
C ARG A 82 -11.32 15.00 1.81
N SER A 83 -12.23 14.26 2.45
CA SER A 83 -11.90 13.41 3.59
C SER A 83 -11.23 12.10 3.19
N VAL A 84 -11.18 11.75 1.90
CA VAL A 84 -10.50 10.55 1.42
C VAL A 84 -9.02 10.89 1.28
N ASP A 85 -8.22 10.31 2.17
CA ASP A 85 -6.77 10.54 2.30
C ASP A 85 -5.93 9.60 1.41
N GLY A 86 -6.56 8.55 0.86
CA GLY A 86 -5.89 7.60 -0.03
C GLY A 86 -6.87 6.71 -0.78
N VAL A 87 -6.45 6.22 -1.95
CA VAL A 87 -7.16 5.22 -2.75
C VAL A 87 -6.28 4.00 -2.88
N VAL A 88 -6.62 2.97 -2.10
CA VAL A 88 -5.84 1.73 -2.07
C VAL A 88 -6.44 0.74 -3.05
N ARG A 89 -5.59 0.16 -3.91
CA ARG A 89 -5.96 -0.96 -4.80
C ARG A 89 -5.39 -2.26 -4.25
N ALA A 90 -6.11 -3.37 -4.35
CA ALA A 90 -5.67 -4.67 -3.87
C ALA A 90 -5.80 -5.77 -4.92
N GLY A 91 -4.83 -6.67 -4.97
CA GLY A 91 -4.81 -7.82 -5.86
C GLY A 91 -4.17 -9.04 -5.18
N SER A 92 -4.24 -10.20 -5.83
CA SER A 92 -3.68 -11.43 -5.28
C SER A 92 -2.55 -11.99 -6.12
N ILE A 93 -1.60 -12.61 -5.43
CA ILE A 93 -0.55 -13.49 -5.94
C ILE A 93 -0.61 -14.81 -5.16
N GLU A 94 0.27 -15.76 -5.46
CA GLU A 94 0.27 -17.05 -4.76
C GLU A 94 0.51 -16.87 -3.25
N GLY A 95 -0.46 -17.27 -2.42
CA GLY A 95 -0.39 -17.21 -0.96
C GLY A 95 -0.58 -15.82 -0.33
N TRP A 96 -0.44 -14.74 -1.11
CA TRP A 96 -0.47 -13.37 -0.61
C TRP A 96 -1.46 -12.49 -1.37
N THR A 97 -2.06 -11.54 -0.67
CA THR A 97 -2.72 -10.39 -1.26
C THR A 97 -1.82 -9.17 -1.10
N PHE A 98 -1.63 -8.42 -2.17
CA PHE A 98 -0.94 -7.14 -2.15
C PHE A 98 -1.96 -5.99 -2.18
N ALA A 99 -1.62 -4.88 -1.53
CA ALA A 99 -2.32 -3.62 -1.61
C ALA A 99 -1.32 -2.50 -1.91
N VAL A 100 -1.69 -1.60 -2.81
CA VAL A 100 -0.83 -0.51 -3.29
C VAL A 100 -1.58 0.81 -3.21
N GLN A 101 -0.87 1.83 -2.71
CA GLN A 101 -1.29 3.22 -2.70
C GLN A 101 -0.20 4.07 -3.36
N ALA A 102 -0.58 5.09 -4.13
CA ALA A 102 0.35 6.00 -4.80
C ALA A 102 0.91 7.11 -3.88
N SER A 103 0.65 7.00 -2.58
CA SER A 103 1.06 7.93 -1.55
C SER A 103 1.17 7.20 -0.21
N THR A 104 1.72 7.87 0.80
CA THR A 104 1.86 7.35 2.17
C THR A 104 0.89 7.99 3.16
N SER A 105 0.14 9.01 2.75
CA SER A 105 -0.68 9.86 3.63
C SER A 105 -1.62 9.06 4.53
N TYR A 106 -2.28 8.05 3.98
CA TYR A 106 -3.19 7.20 4.74
C TYR A 106 -2.44 6.30 5.73
N VAL A 107 -1.53 5.46 5.23
CA VAL A 107 -0.83 4.44 6.03
C VAL A 107 0.05 5.05 7.13
N SER A 108 0.59 6.25 6.92
CA SER A 108 1.38 6.97 7.93
C SER A 108 0.54 7.55 9.06
N ALA A 109 -0.77 7.71 8.86
CA ALA A 109 -1.68 8.33 9.82
C ALA A 109 -2.54 7.31 10.60
N VAL A 110 -2.56 6.03 10.20
CA VAL A 110 -3.39 5.01 10.82
C VAL A 110 -2.58 3.84 11.39
N ASN A 111 -2.99 3.32 12.54
CA ASN A 111 -2.42 2.10 13.11
C ASN A 111 -3.11 0.85 12.52
N TYR A 112 -2.82 0.54 11.26
CA TYR A 112 -3.50 -0.54 10.52
C TYR A 112 -2.96 -1.93 10.81
N LEU A 113 -1.68 -2.06 11.19
CA LEU A 113 -0.99 -3.35 11.29
C LEU A 113 -1.66 -4.36 12.24
N PRO A 114 -2.11 -4.00 13.46
CA PRO A 114 -2.74 -4.98 14.36
C PRO A 114 -4.04 -5.54 13.78
N ALA A 115 -4.89 -4.69 13.19
CA ALA A 115 -6.13 -5.12 12.58
C ALA A 115 -5.87 -5.98 11.34
N LEU A 116 -4.91 -5.57 10.52
CA LEU A 116 -4.61 -6.25 9.27
C LEU A 116 -3.97 -7.64 9.50
N SER A 117 -3.05 -7.73 10.45
CA SER A 117 -2.31 -8.97 10.75
C SER A 117 -3.05 -9.96 11.64
N SER A 118 -4.21 -9.64 12.22
CA SER A 118 -4.96 -10.60 13.05
C SER A 118 -5.31 -11.89 12.28
N GLY A 119 -4.80 -13.05 12.73
CA GLY A 119 -4.91 -14.32 12.02
C GLY A 119 -4.19 -14.37 10.66
N SER A 120 -3.19 -13.51 10.43
CA SER A 120 -2.42 -13.40 9.18
C SER A 120 -0.97 -12.97 9.47
N ARG A 121 -0.16 -12.88 8.41
CA ARG A 121 1.14 -12.21 8.41
C ARG A 121 1.08 -11.02 7.47
N VAL A 122 1.59 -9.88 7.92
CA VAL A 122 1.62 -8.63 7.16
C VAL A 122 3.05 -8.17 7.01
N LEU A 123 3.41 -7.82 5.79
CA LEU A 123 4.64 -7.12 5.45
C LEU A 123 4.27 -5.82 4.75
N ALA A 124 4.82 -4.69 5.18
CA ALA A 124 4.63 -3.42 4.50
C ALA A 124 5.97 -2.74 4.22
N ALA A 125 6.03 -2.07 3.07
CA ALA A 125 7.11 -1.20 2.69
C ALA A 125 6.55 0.08 2.08
N SER A 126 7.03 1.23 2.53
CA SER A 126 6.65 2.52 1.99
C SER A 126 7.85 3.42 1.78
N CYS A 127 7.71 4.34 0.83
CA CYS A 127 8.64 5.42 0.58
C CYS A 127 7.82 6.67 0.27
N ASP A 128 8.12 7.81 0.88
CA ASP A 128 7.46 9.09 0.56
C ASP A 128 8.26 9.94 -0.44
N VAL A 129 7.71 11.10 -0.83
CA VAL A 129 8.37 12.09 -1.71
C VAL A 129 9.70 12.63 -1.17
N ASN A 130 9.94 12.54 0.14
CA ASN A 130 11.16 12.99 0.80
C ASN A 130 12.19 11.85 0.93
N ALA A 131 11.93 10.70 0.30
CA ALA A 131 12.70 9.47 0.42
C ALA A 131 12.74 8.89 1.85
N THR A 132 11.80 9.28 2.72
CA THR A 132 11.58 8.62 4.01
C THR A 132 11.01 7.24 3.75
N GLN A 133 11.63 6.22 4.32
CA GLN A 133 11.22 4.84 4.12
C GLN A 133 10.68 4.23 5.41
N ARG A 134 9.76 3.28 5.30
CA ARG A 134 9.34 2.44 6.41
C ARG A 134 9.25 0.99 5.96
N VAL A 135 9.78 0.09 6.78
CA VAL A 135 9.58 -1.36 6.66
C VAL A 135 8.88 -1.85 7.91
N GLU A 136 7.80 -2.60 7.74
CA GLU A 136 6.97 -3.06 8.85
C GLU A 136 6.61 -4.53 8.68
N TYR A 137 6.60 -5.27 9.78
CA TYR A 137 6.24 -6.68 9.79
C TYR A 137 5.43 -7.00 11.04
N ALA A 138 4.27 -7.62 10.84
CA ALA A 138 3.34 -7.96 11.90
C ALA A 138 2.75 -9.36 11.70
N VAL A 139 2.49 -10.05 12.79
CA VAL A 139 1.91 -11.40 12.80
C VAL A 139 0.87 -11.47 13.90
N ASP A 140 -0.31 -11.97 13.55
CA ASP A 140 -1.43 -12.21 14.47
C ASP A 140 -1.76 -11.03 15.40
N GLY A 141 -1.79 -9.82 14.83
CA GLY A 141 -2.10 -8.59 15.55
C GLY A 141 -0.92 -7.96 16.31
N GLN A 142 0.25 -8.59 16.31
CA GLN A 142 1.44 -8.08 16.96
C GLN A 142 2.44 -7.51 15.93
N VAL A 143 2.82 -6.24 16.10
CA VAL A 143 3.89 -5.62 15.31
C VAL A 143 5.24 -6.10 15.84
N LEU A 144 5.97 -6.85 15.02
CA LEU A 144 7.24 -7.45 15.39
C LEU A 144 8.43 -6.59 14.95
N SER A 145 8.29 -5.87 13.84
CA SER A 145 9.23 -4.85 13.37
C SER A 145 8.51 -3.66 12.75
N SER A 146 9.03 -2.46 12.97
CA SER A 146 8.63 -1.22 12.30
C SER A 146 9.79 -0.23 12.40
N PHE A 147 10.50 0.01 11.31
CA PHE A 147 11.74 0.81 11.30
C PHE A 147 11.96 1.53 9.97
N ASP A 148 12.87 2.50 9.97
CA ASP A 148 13.42 3.11 8.75
C ASP A 148 14.66 2.31 8.32
N PRO A 149 14.70 1.75 7.10
CA PRO A 149 15.82 0.94 6.60
C PRO A 149 17.15 1.71 6.45
N GLY A 150 17.14 3.04 6.50
CA GLY A 150 18.34 3.86 6.61
C GLY A 150 18.98 3.86 8.00
N ILE A 151 18.21 3.50 9.04
CA ILE A 151 18.63 3.40 10.44
C ILE A 151 18.03 2.16 11.14
N PRO A 152 18.26 0.94 10.63
CA PRO A 152 17.54 -0.27 11.03
C PRO A 152 17.79 -0.72 12.48
N THR A 153 18.74 -0.09 13.18
CA THR A 153 18.95 -0.31 14.63
C THR A 153 17.86 0.33 15.49
N TYR A 154 17.11 1.29 14.95
CA TYR A 154 15.95 1.89 15.60
C TYR A 154 14.67 1.22 15.08
N ASP A 155 14.34 0.08 15.68
CA ASP A 155 13.14 -0.69 15.38
C ASP A 155 12.17 -0.64 16.56
N ASP A 156 10.95 -0.15 16.29
CA ASP A 156 9.87 0.04 17.27
C ASP A 156 9.05 -1.25 17.52
N GLY A 157 9.40 -2.35 16.84
CA GLY A 157 8.70 -3.62 16.94
C GLY A 157 9.02 -4.43 18.20
N ALA A 158 8.14 -5.37 18.52
CA ALA A 158 8.27 -6.21 19.71
C ALA A 158 9.37 -7.28 19.62
N ASP A 159 9.78 -7.68 18.41
CA ASP A 159 10.89 -8.62 18.18
C ASP A 159 11.58 -8.32 16.84
N PRO A 160 12.46 -7.31 16.79
CA PRO A 160 13.17 -6.88 15.57
C PRO A 160 13.96 -7.99 14.87
N SER A 161 14.38 -9.00 15.64
CA SER A 161 15.23 -10.09 15.13
C SER A 161 14.51 -10.98 14.12
N VAL A 162 13.16 -10.99 14.13
CA VAL A 162 12.34 -11.85 13.27
C VAL A 162 12.51 -11.55 11.78
N LEU A 163 12.79 -10.29 11.43
CA LEU A 163 13.03 -9.89 10.04
C LEU A 163 14.43 -10.26 9.57
N ALA A 164 15.35 -10.61 10.49
CA ALA A 164 16.75 -10.90 10.20
C ALA A 164 17.35 -9.89 9.21
N TRP A 165 17.05 -8.60 9.42
CA TRP A 165 17.50 -7.53 8.54
C TRP A 165 19.03 -7.49 8.49
N PRO A 166 19.66 -7.25 7.32
CA PRO A 166 21.11 -7.28 7.20
C PRO A 166 21.78 -6.29 8.15
N THR A 167 22.62 -6.79 9.05
CA THR A 167 23.42 -5.96 9.95
C THR A 167 24.74 -5.59 9.28
N GLY A 168 25.05 -4.30 9.17
CA GLY A 168 26.35 -3.81 8.67
C GLY A 168 26.42 -3.43 7.19
N GLY A 169 25.31 -3.46 6.45
CA GLY A 169 25.18 -2.74 5.18
C GLY A 169 24.89 -1.27 5.45
N GLY A 170 25.37 -0.36 4.59
CA GLY A 170 24.90 1.03 4.62
C GLY A 170 23.38 1.13 4.37
N SER A 171 22.85 2.36 4.40
CA SER A 171 21.45 2.61 4.05
C SER A 171 21.07 1.96 2.72
N MET A 172 19.94 1.25 2.69
CA MET A 172 19.39 0.67 1.46
C MET A 172 18.54 1.69 0.71
N THR A 173 18.70 1.72 -0.61
CA THR A 173 17.77 2.46 -1.49
C THR A 173 16.39 1.77 -1.54
N PRO A 174 15.32 2.47 -1.91
CA PRO A 174 13.99 1.84 -2.03
C PRO A 174 13.96 0.59 -2.92
N PRO A 175 14.61 0.57 -4.11
CA PRO A 175 14.73 -0.66 -4.89
C PRO A 175 15.43 -1.82 -4.14
N GLN A 176 16.48 -1.52 -3.37
CA GLN A 176 17.21 -2.55 -2.59
C GLN A 176 16.38 -3.10 -1.43
N VAL A 177 15.59 -2.24 -0.77
CA VAL A 177 14.62 -2.66 0.25
C VAL A 177 13.61 -3.62 -0.36
N LEU A 178 13.02 -3.25 -1.49
CA LEU A 178 12.04 -4.08 -2.18
C LEU A 178 12.63 -5.42 -2.66
N GLU A 179 13.83 -5.41 -3.24
CA GLU A 179 14.55 -6.64 -3.65
C GLU A 179 14.85 -7.55 -2.44
N HIS A 180 15.23 -6.98 -1.29
CA HIS A 180 15.46 -7.75 -0.07
C HIS A 180 14.19 -8.43 0.44
N LEU A 181 13.08 -7.69 0.47
CA LEU A 181 11.78 -8.19 0.90
C LEU A 181 11.23 -9.27 -0.05
N GLU A 182 11.35 -9.06 -1.36
CA GLU A 182 11.04 -10.07 -2.38
C GLU A 182 11.82 -11.36 -2.13
N GLY A 183 13.15 -11.29 -2.00
CA GLY A 183 13.99 -12.46 -1.79
C GLY A 183 13.71 -13.19 -0.48
N ARG A 184 13.33 -12.45 0.57
CA ARG A 184 13.04 -13.03 1.90
C ARG A 184 11.68 -13.70 1.98
N PHE A 185 10.65 -13.09 1.39
CA PHE A 185 9.25 -13.51 1.57
C PHE A 185 8.64 -14.16 0.34
N GLY A 186 9.31 -14.11 -0.81
CA GLY A 186 8.78 -14.61 -2.09
C GLY A 186 7.60 -13.79 -2.61
N VAL A 187 7.47 -12.53 -2.17
CA VAL A 187 6.38 -11.62 -2.56
C VAL A 187 6.76 -10.81 -3.80
N TRP A 188 5.78 -10.49 -4.63
CA TRP A 188 5.97 -9.74 -5.87
C TRP A 188 4.67 -9.02 -6.26
N VAL A 189 4.75 -8.04 -7.16
CA VAL A 189 3.56 -7.39 -7.74
C VAL A 189 3.60 -7.58 -9.26
N PRO A 190 2.53 -8.12 -9.89
CA PRO A 190 2.45 -8.22 -11.34
C PRO A 190 2.51 -6.83 -11.97
N LYS A 191 3.38 -6.61 -12.95
CA LYS A 191 3.50 -5.30 -13.60
C LYS A 191 2.26 -4.93 -14.41
N ASP A 192 1.57 -5.93 -14.98
CA ASP A 192 0.29 -5.74 -15.66
C ASP A 192 -0.83 -5.25 -14.73
N SER A 193 -0.65 -5.37 -13.41
CA SER A 193 -1.63 -4.90 -12.43
C SER A 193 -1.83 -3.38 -12.43
N GLU A 194 -0.91 -2.62 -13.02
CA GLU A 194 -1.05 -1.18 -13.23
C GLU A 194 -2.23 -0.84 -14.15
N GLU A 195 -2.36 -1.61 -15.23
CA GLU A 195 -3.40 -1.44 -16.26
C GLU A 195 -4.69 -2.20 -15.92
N ARG A 196 -4.60 -3.23 -15.07
CA ARG A 196 -5.79 -3.96 -14.62
C ARG A 196 -6.61 -3.13 -13.63
N ARG A 197 -7.93 -3.17 -13.81
CA ARG A 197 -8.87 -2.72 -12.79
C ARG A 197 -8.88 -3.70 -11.62
N LEU A 198 -8.35 -3.28 -10.49
CA LEU A 198 -8.31 -4.05 -9.24
C LEU A 198 -9.35 -3.52 -8.26
N PRO A 199 -9.91 -4.36 -7.36
CA PRO A 199 -10.69 -3.88 -6.23
C PRO A 199 -9.95 -2.74 -5.53
N ALA A 200 -10.61 -1.60 -5.38
CA ALA A 200 -10.05 -0.42 -4.75
C ALA A 200 -11.05 0.20 -3.78
N ALA A 201 -10.54 0.96 -2.81
CA ALA A 201 -11.35 1.69 -1.84
C ALA A 201 -10.72 3.06 -1.51
N GLY A 202 -11.57 4.09 -1.42
CA GLY A 202 -11.22 5.36 -0.81
C GLY A 202 -11.19 5.22 0.71
N LEU A 203 -10.07 5.57 1.34
CA LEU A 203 -9.85 5.45 2.78
C LEU A 203 -9.69 6.83 3.43
N SER A 204 -10.21 6.96 4.64
CA SER A 204 -10.19 8.19 5.43
C SER A 204 -9.58 7.92 6.80
N THR A 205 -8.67 8.78 7.22
CA THR A 205 -8.03 8.78 8.54
C THR A 205 -8.99 9.25 9.64
N HIS A 206 -9.98 10.06 9.27
CA HIS A 206 -11.06 10.53 10.14
C HIS A 206 -12.36 9.81 9.80
N ARG A 207 -12.93 9.08 10.78
CA ARG A 207 -14.23 8.39 10.65
C ARG A 207 -15.40 9.25 11.10
#